data_AF-A0A1J5T6F8-F1
#
_entry.id   AF-A0A1J5T6F8-F1
#
_cell.length_a   1.000
_cell.length_b   1.000
_cell.length_c   1.000
_cell.angle_alpha   90.00
_cell.angle_beta   90.00
_cell.angle_gamma   90.00
#
_symmetry.space_group_name_H-M   'P 1'
#
loop_
_entity.id
_entity.type
_entity.pdbx_description
1 polymer ?
#
loop_
_entity_poly.entity_id
_entity_poly.type
_entity_poly.pdbx_seq_one_letter_code
_entity_poly.pdbx_strand_id
1 'polypeptide(L)'
;MKNKLSITPNFHSGTCLLGFLILCLTYPIQGTTGEFDTYRYKLEQNNNDKVCSHMAGVFSKYFKKPFNTINDEAEYVKDGGIQPPLLPGAKNDLRSFVTMSFSFQPTSPEFDAIKWRVGKQIQPGSGQNHDVYPNIPFIAADIDINNDGQIKTFIKHGFMSCYLGYGGACNSGDSWSIFRKGDIDLMQGPIEWDVPIQGQNGHPPLAVILENLACNIVRPFIYDGVTYLSCYNRKLNSVRDYRKGTPHREYTDVLKYQGIEKLPDGRTLLKAETVCRFRMIVTK
;
A
#
# COMPACT_ATOMS: atom_id res chain seq x y z
N MET A 1 -21.66 74.64 -50.66
CA MET A 1 -23.10 74.31 -50.72
C MET A 1 -23.60 74.08 -49.30
N LYS A 2 -24.59 74.89 -48.88
CA LYS A 2 -25.64 74.71 -47.86
C LYS A 2 -25.32 73.79 -46.66
N ASN A 3 -25.16 74.37 -45.45
CA ASN A 3 -26.21 74.58 -44.42
C ASN A 3 -26.64 73.25 -43.76
N LYS A 4 -26.74 73.05 -42.43
CA LYS A 4 -27.05 73.89 -41.27
C LYS A 4 -26.77 73.00 -40.02
N LEU A 5 -26.23 73.50 -38.90
CA LEU A 5 -26.96 73.91 -37.68
C LEU A 5 -28.00 72.86 -37.20
N SER A 6 -28.12 72.44 -35.93
CA SER A 6 -27.61 72.96 -34.66
C SER A 6 -28.33 72.24 -33.48
N ILE A 7 -27.93 72.60 -32.25
CA ILE A 7 -28.73 72.64 -31.00
C ILE A 7 -28.59 71.41 -30.08
N THR A 8 -27.76 71.62 -29.05
CA THR A 8 -27.90 71.13 -27.67
C THR A 8 -29.20 71.62 -27.02
N PRO A 9 -29.77 70.91 -26.03
CA PRO A 9 -29.59 71.44 -24.69
C PRO A 9 -29.42 70.39 -23.57
N ASN A 10 -28.77 70.86 -22.51
CA ASN A 10 -28.75 70.25 -21.18
C ASN A 10 -30.16 70.15 -20.59
N PHE A 11 -30.43 69.05 -19.86
CA PHE A 11 -31.42 69.04 -18.79
C PHE A 11 -30.90 68.27 -17.57
N HIS A 12 -31.06 68.92 -16.42
CA HIS A 12 -30.83 68.42 -15.07
C HIS A 12 -31.90 67.40 -14.62
N SER A 13 -31.46 66.53 -13.71
CA SER A 13 -32.15 65.92 -12.55
C SER A 13 -31.69 64.45 -12.47
N GLY A 14 -31.29 63.86 -11.36
CA GLY A 14 -31.61 64.12 -9.96
C GLY A 14 -31.96 62.75 -9.38
N THR A 15 -31.26 62.32 -8.32
CA THR A 15 -31.55 61.13 -7.49
C THR A 15 -31.43 59.75 -8.22
N CYS A 16 -31.01 58.65 -7.60
CA CYS A 16 -31.19 58.20 -6.24
C CYS A 16 -30.06 57.22 -5.85
N LEU A 17 -29.66 57.26 -4.58
CA LEU A 17 -28.85 56.22 -3.95
C LEU A 17 -29.50 54.85 -4.19
N LEU A 18 -28.71 53.88 -4.62
CA LEU A 18 -28.84 52.52 -4.11
C LEU A 18 -27.43 51.95 -3.95
N GLY A 19 -26.82 52.28 -2.82
CA GLY A 19 -25.65 51.55 -2.34
C GLY A 19 -26.09 50.13 -2.05
N PHE A 20 -25.77 49.20 -2.95
CA PHE A 20 -25.75 47.78 -2.64
C PHE A 20 -24.59 47.57 -1.66
N LEU A 21 -24.88 47.80 -0.37
CA LEU A 21 -24.20 47.15 0.74
C LEU A 21 -24.41 45.65 0.54
N ILE A 22 -23.52 45.04 -0.23
CA ILE A 22 -23.27 43.61 -0.15
C ILE A 22 -22.68 43.41 1.24
N LEU A 23 -23.58 43.27 2.21
CA LEU A 23 -23.33 42.56 3.44
C LEU A 23 -22.85 41.17 3.00
N CYS A 24 -21.54 41.02 2.87
CA CYS A 24 -20.87 39.75 3.05
C CYS A 24 -21.24 39.30 4.46
N LEU A 25 -22.43 38.71 4.59
CA LEU A 25 -22.73 37.73 5.62
C LEU A 25 -21.71 36.61 5.39
N THR A 26 -20.52 36.81 5.92
CA THR A 26 -19.61 35.73 6.27
C THR A 26 -20.36 34.96 7.35
N TYR A 27 -21.29 34.11 6.93
CA TYR A 27 -21.64 32.96 7.72
C TYR A 27 -20.29 32.32 8.06
N PRO A 28 -19.91 32.21 9.35
CA PRO A 28 -18.88 31.27 9.66
C PRO A 28 -19.41 29.95 9.11
N ILE A 29 -18.79 29.47 8.04
CA ILE A 29 -18.87 28.07 7.70
C ILE A 29 -18.38 27.41 8.97
N GLN A 30 -19.32 26.91 9.77
CA GLN A 30 -19.03 25.98 10.83
C GLN A 30 -18.43 24.80 10.08
N GLY A 31 -17.10 24.83 9.93
CA GLY A 31 -16.33 23.70 9.51
C GLY A 31 -16.76 22.58 10.42
N THR A 32 -17.46 21.61 9.85
CA THR A 32 -17.75 20.33 10.47
C THR A 32 -16.40 19.73 10.84
N THR A 33 -15.97 20.02 12.06
CA THR A 33 -14.77 19.49 12.68
C THR A 33 -15.06 18.03 13.00
N GLY A 34 -14.44 17.15 12.23
CA GLY A 34 -14.53 15.71 12.43
C GLY A 34 -14.09 14.88 11.23
N GLU A 35 -13.15 15.36 10.40
CA GLU A 35 -12.65 14.66 9.22
C GLU A 35 -11.30 13.98 9.54
N PHE A 36 -11.41 12.79 10.15
CA PHE A 36 -10.45 11.67 10.26
C PHE A 36 -8.93 11.97 10.22
N ASP A 37 -8.34 12.11 11.42
CA ASP A 37 -7.01 11.64 11.86
C ASP A 37 -5.96 11.32 10.75
N THR A 38 -5.19 12.32 10.35
CA THR A 38 -4.02 12.13 9.47
C THR A 38 -2.84 11.56 10.26
N TYR A 39 -2.23 10.49 9.75
CA TYR A 39 -1.00 9.94 10.31
C TYR A 39 0.20 10.85 10.05
N ARG A 40 1.00 11.07 11.09
CA ARG A 40 2.34 11.67 11.01
C ARG A 40 3.40 10.64 11.38
N TYR A 41 4.59 10.82 10.82
CA TYR A 41 5.71 9.90 10.98
C TYR A 41 6.83 10.60 11.75
N LYS A 42 7.10 10.14 12.97
CA LYS A 42 8.20 10.64 13.79
C LYS A 42 9.37 9.66 13.70
N LEU A 43 10.52 10.14 13.23
CA LEU A 43 11.76 9.37 13.19
C LEU A 43 12.23 9.03 14.62
N GLU A 44 12.39 7.75 14.93
CA GLU A 44 12.89 7.22 16.21
C GLU A 44 14.30 6.63 16.09
N GLN A 45 14.67 6.11 14.92
CA GLN A 45 16.00 5.54 14.64
C GLN A 45 16.47 6.00 13.27
N ASN A 46 17.73 6.45 13.18
CA ASN A 46 18.36 6.93 11.95
C ASN A 46 19.78 6.36 11.85
N ASN A 47 19.94 5.33 11.01
CA ASN A 47 21.24 4.73 10.69
C ASN A 47 21.75 5.15 9.30
N ASN A 48 20.97 5.92 8.54
CA ASN A 48 21.36 6.48 7.24
C ASN A 48 20.54 7.74 6.96
N ASP A 49 21.16 8.90 7.17
CA ASP A 49 20.44 10.18 7.16
C ASP A 49 19.79 10.50 5.81
N LYS A 50 20.47 10.20 4.70
CA LYS A 50 19.96 10.42 3.34
C LYS A 50 18.66 9.64 3.13
N VAL A 51 18.66 8.34 3.45
CA VAL A 51 17.48 7.48 3.28
C VAL A 51 16.38 7.86 4.25
N CYS A 52 16.70 8.10 5.52
CA CYS A 52 15.70 8.39 6.54
C CYS A 52 15.03 9.74 6.34
N SER A 53 15.78 10.78 5.97
CA SER A 53 15.20 12.09 5.66
C SER A 53 14.31 12.03 4.41
N HIS A 54 14.73 11.30 3.37
CA HIS A 54 13.90 11.08 2.19
C HIS A 54 12.60 10.35 2.52
N MET A 55 12.68 9.22 3.22
CA MET A 55 11.51 8.41 3.55
C MET A 55 10.58 9.10 4.55
N ALA A 56 11.09 9.96 5.43
CA ALA A 56 10.24 10.82 6.26
C ALA A 56 9.34 11.72 5.40
N GLY A 57 9.90 12.31 4.34
CA GLY A 57 9.17 13.11 3.36
C GLY A 57 8.14 12.29 2.58
N VAL A 58 8.54 11.10 2.10
CA VAL A 58 7.65 10.17 1.38
C VAL A 58 6.46 9.78 2.24
N PHE A 59 6.69 9.27 3.45
CA PHE A 59 5.60 8.83 4.33
C PHE A 59 4.67 9.97 4.72
N SER A 60 5.21 11.14 5.05
CA SER A 60 4.39 12.31 5.41
C SER A 60 3.54 12.82 4.25
N LYS A 61 4.05 12.73 3.01
CA LYS A 61 3.35 13.23 1.82
C LYS A 61 2.29 12.25 1.33
N TYR A 62 2.63 10.96 1.23
CA TYR A 62 1.82 9.97 0.52
C TYR A 62 1.06 8.99 1.45
N PHE A 63 1.53 8.79 2.69
CA PHE A 63 1.03 7.72 3.57
C PHE A 63 0.17 8.28 4.72
N LYS A 64 -0.69 9.25 4.41
CA LYS A 64 -1.55 9.94 5.41
C LYS A 64 -2.58 9.02 6.07
N LYS A 65 -3.02 7.99 5.36
CA LYS A 65 -3.90 6.90 5.81
C LYS A 65 -3.32 5.58 5.28
N PRO A 66 -2.41 4.93 6.02
CA PRO A 66 -1.69 3.76 5.54
C PRO A 66 -2.59 2.52 5.42
N PHE A 67 -3.71 2.48 6.15
CA PHE A 67 -4.71 1.43 6.08
C PHE A 67 -6.08 2.06 5.87
N ASN A 68 -6.46 2.17 4.60
CA ASN A 68 -7.81 2.52 4.21
C ASN A 68 -8.77 1.43 4.71
N THR A 69 -9.92 1.83 5.25
CA THR A 69 -10.99 0.91 5.61
C THR A 69 -11.77 0.51 4.37
N ILE A 70 -12.60 -0.52 4.44
CA ILE A 70 -13.50 -0.91 3.33
C ILE A 70 -14.36 0.27 2.82
N ASN A 71 -14.66 1.25 3.69
CA ASN A 71 -15.41 2.44 3.28
C ASN A 71 -14.58 3.41 2.41
N ASP A 72 -13.26 3.43 2.58
CA ASP A 72 -12.32 4.17 1.73
C ASP A 72 -11.97 3.37 0.44
N GLU A 73 -12.16 2.05 0.43
CA GLU A 73 -11.98 1.20 -0.76
C GLU A 73 -12.97 1.55 -1.88
N ALA A 74 -14.20 1.94 -1.53
CA ALA A 74 -15.21 2.37 -2.51
C ALA A 74 -14.75 3.60 -3.32
N GLU A 75 -13.95 4.49 -2.74
CA GLU A 75 -13.38 5.65 -3.42
C GLU A 75 -12.29 5.25 -4.42
N TYR A 76 -11.50 4.22 -4.10
CA TYR A 76 -10.43 3.73 -4.99
C TYR A 76 -10.96 2.86 -6.14
N VAL A 77 -11.97 2.03 -5.86
CA VAL A 77 -12.61 1.19 -6.88
C VAL A 77 -13.38 2.04 -7.89
N LYS A 78 -13.90 3.19 -7.47
CA LYS A 78 -14.71 4.10 -8.31
C LYS A 78 -13.96 4.61 -9.55
N ASP A 79 -12.64 4.81 -9.44
CA ASP A 79 -11.81 5.29 -10.56
C ASP A 79 -10.98 4.16 -11.20
N GLY A 80 -11.28 2.90 -10.89
CA GLY A 80 -10.62 1.74 -11.51
C GLY A 80 -9.11 1.73 -11.28
N GLY A 81 -8.68 2.08 -10.05
CA GLY A 81 -7.28 2.38 -9.73
C GLY A 81 -6.27 1.39 -10.33
N ILE A 82 -5.10 1.91 -10.71
CA ILE A 82 -4.13 1.22 -11.58
C ILE A 82 -3.79 -0.17 -11.02
N GLN A 83 -4.38 -1.19 -11.64
CA GLN A 83 -4.08 -2.58 -11.29
C GLN A 83 -2.79 -3.03 -11.98
N PRO A 84 -1.94 -3.82 -11.30
CA PRO A 84 -0.78 -4.38 -11.95
C PRO A 84 -1.19 -5.37 -13.06
N PRO A 85 -0.31 -5.60 -14.04
CA PRO A 85 -0.53 -6.60 -15.10
C PRO A 85 -0.86 -7.99 -14.54
N LEU A 86 -1.73 -8.72 -15.23
CA LEU A 86 -2.12 -10.08 -14.87
C LEU A 86 -1.15 -11.10 -15.47
N LEU A 87 -0.81 -12.13 -14.69
CA LEU A 87 -0.17 -13.37 -15.15
C LEU A 87 -1.23 -14.32 -15.75
N PRO A 88 -0.82 -15.27 -16.61
CA PRO A 88 -1.73 -16.25 -17.21
C PRO A 88 -2.63 -16.95 -16.19
N GLY A 89 -3.94 -16.98 -16.46
CA GLY A 89 -4.95 -17.60 -15.60
C GLY A 89 -5.45 -16.73 -14.43
N ALA A 90 -4.82 -15.60 -14.14
CA ALA A 90 -5.36 -14.60 -13.23
C ALA A 90 -6.51 -13.81 -13.89
N LYS A 91 -7.45 -13.32 -13.07
CA LYS A 91 -8.55 -12.47 -13.51
C LYS A 91 -8.55 -11.20 -12.65
N ASN A 92 -9.03 -10.11 -13.24
CA ASN A 92 -9.37 -8.94 -12.46
C ASN A 92 -10.66 -9.24 -11.69
N ASP A 93 -10.55 -9.42 -10.38
CA ASP A 93 -11.69 -9.50 -9.48
C ASP A 93 -11.46 -8.64 -8.24
N LEU A 94 -12.53 -7.97 -7.80
CA LEU A 94 -12.48 -7.00 -6.71
C LEU A 94 -12.02 -7.63 -5.40
N ARG A 95 -12.39 -8.89 -5.13
CA ARG A 95 -12.05 -9.56 -3.87
C ARG A 95 -10.56 -9.83 -3.78
N SER A 96 -9.95 -10.31 -4.87
CA SER A 96 -8.50 -10.48 -4.97
C SER A 96 -7.80 -9.14 -4.81
N PHE A 97 -8.30 -8.09 -5.48
CA PHE A 97 -7.73 -6.75 -5.36
C PHE A 97 -7.73 -6.23 -3.91
N VAL A 98 -8.88 -6.30 -3.23
CA VAL A 98 -9.03 -5.90 -1.82
C VAL A 98 -8.06 -6.68 -0.92
N THR A 99 -7.89 -7.98 -1.18
CA THR A 99 -6.96 -8.83 -0.43
C THR A 99 -5.50 -8.36 -0.55
N MET A 100 -5.13 -7.80 -1.71
CA MET A 100 -3.77 -7.36 -2.00
C MET A 100 -3.54 -5.86 -1.78
N SER A 101 -4.58 -5.10 -1.41
CA SER A 101 -4.60 -3.64 -1.46
C SER A 101 -3.43 -3.00 -0.70
N PHE A 102 -3.11 -3.50 0.49
CA PHE A 102 -1.99 -2.99 1.31
C PHE A 102 -0.60 -3.25 0.71
N SER A 103 -0.47 -4.11 -0.29
CA SER A 103 0.80 -4.26 -1.02
C SER A 103 1.01 -3.14 -2.05
N PHE A 104 -0.08 -2.57 -2.56
CA PHE A 104 -0.03 -1.51 -3.56
C PHE A 104 -0.22 -0.12 -2.95
N GLN A 105 -0.88 -0.01 -1.79
CA GLN A 105 -1.34 1.26 -1.27
C GLN A 105 -1.00 1.52 0.20
N PRO A 106 -0.90 2.80 0.57
CA PRO A 106 -0.73 3.96 -0.31
C PRO A 106 0.63 3.90 -1.05
N THR A 107 0.82 4.64 -2.16
CA THR A 107 2.04 4.52 -2.99
C THR A 107 2.77 5.84 -3.17
N SER A 108 4.01 5.76 -3.64
CA SER A 108 4.86 6.87 -4.06
C SER A 108 5.78 6.39 -5.20
N PRO A 109 6.50 7.29 -5.89
CA PRO A 109 7.39 6.88 -7.00
C PRO A 109 8.37 5.75 -6.64
N GLU A 110 8.86 5.70 -5.41
CA GLU A 110 9.77 4.66 -4.90
C GLU A 110 9.11 3.28 -4.84
N PHE A 111 7.85 3.22 -4.43
CA PHE A 111 7.07 1.97 -4.36
C PHE A 111 6.56 1.56 -5.74
N ASP A 112 6.14 2.52 -6.58
CA ASP A 112 5.71 2.29 -7.95
C ASP A 112 6.85 1.82 -8.87
N ALA A 113 8.10 1.99 -8.44
CA ALA A 113 9.26 1.42 -9.12
C ALA A 113 9.22 -0.12 -9.13
N ILE A 114 8.56 -0.74 -8.14
CA ILE A 114 8.37 -2.19 -8.11
C ILE A 114 7.24 -2.58 -9.06
N LYS A 115 7.59 -3.30 -10.13
CA LYS A 115 6.65 -3.73 -11.16
C LYS A 115 6.02 -5.07 -10.78
N TRP A 116 4.98 -4.98 -9.97
CA TRP A 116 4.16 -6.15 -9.60
C TRP A 116 3.41 -6.74 -10.79
N ARG A 117 3.19 -8.05 -10.72
CA ARG A 117 2.26 -8.80 -11.57
C ARG A 117 1.36 -9.65 -10.69
N VAL A 118 0.08 -9.74 -11.01
CA VAL A 118 -0.91 -10.49 -10.23
C VAL A 118 -1.07 -11.88 -10.83
N GLY A 119 -0.86 -12.91 -10.03
CA GLY A 119 -1.09 -14.30 -10.41
C GLY A 119 -2.18 -14.96 -9.58
N LYS A 120 -2.38 -16.25 -9.86
CA LYS A 120 -3.40 -17.07 -9.21
C LYS A 120 -2.79 -18.39 -8.73
N GLN A 121 -3.19 -18.78 -7.52
CA GLN A 121 -2.95 -20.11 -7.00
C GLN A 121 -4.19 -20.99 -7.08
N ILE A 122 -3.97 -22.28 -7.19
CA ILE A 122 -5.00 -23.32 -7.14
C ILE A 122 -4.73 -24.25 -5.96
N GLN A 123 -5.76 -24.46 -5.13
CA GLN A 123 -5.73 -25.47 -4.08
C GLN A 123 -6.48 -26.70 -4.58
N PRO A 124 -5.87 -27.90 -4.59
CA PRO A 124 -6.60 -29.12 -4.89
C PRO A 124 -7.70 -29.31 -3.85
N GLY A 125 -8.94 -29.50 -4.30
CA GLY A 125 -10.08 -29.73 -3.41
C GLY A 125 -9.86 -30.96 -2.53
N SER A 126 -10.29 -30.89 -1.27
CA SER A 126 -10.13 -31.97 -0.28
C SER A 126 -11.18 -33.09 -0.39
N GLY A 127 -11.86 -33.25 -1.54
CA GLY A 127 -12.98 -34.18 -1.72
C GLY A 127 -12.94 -34.94 -3.06
N GLN A 128 -13.77 -36.00 -3.18
CA GLN A 128 -13.92 -36.82 -4.39
C GLN A 128 -14.46 -36.03 -5.60
N ASN A 129 -15.13 -34.90 -5.34
CA ASN A 129 -15.36 -33.88 -6.35
C ASN A 129 -14.19 -32.91 -6.27
N HIS A 130 -13.30 -32.96 -7.26
CA HIS A 130 -12.15 -32.07 -7.44
C HIS A 130 -12.60 -30.62 -7.73
N ASP A 131 -13.44 -30.04 -6.88
CA ASP A 131 -13.72 -28.62 -6.92
C ASP A 131 -12.44 -27.91 -6.49
N VAL A 132 -11.66 -27.48 -7.48
CA VAL A 132 -10.50 -26.61 -7.29
C VAL A 132 -11.03 -25.33 -6.62
N TYR A 133 -10.69 -25.11 -5.34
CA TYR A 133 -11.07 -23.88 -4.65
C TYR A 133 -10.48 -22.70 -5.43
N PRO A 134 -11.32 -21.85 -6.05
CA PRO A 134 -10.80 -20.91 -7.02
C PRO A 134 -10.31 -19.66 -6.31
N ASN A 135 -9.10 -19.23 -6.69
CA ASN A 135 -8.62 -17.85 -6.66
C ASN A 135 -8.02 -17.39 -5.32
N ILE A 136 -6.93 -18.01 -4.88
CA ILE A 136 -6.03 -17.33 -3.95
C ILE A 136 -5.09 -16.47 -4.81
N PRO A 137 -5.16 -15.12 -4.74
CA PRO A 137 -4.27 -14.28 -5.51
C PRO A 137 -2.85 -14.37 -4.94
N PHE A 138 -1.87 -14.13 -5.80
CA PHE A 138 -0.50 -13.82 -5.38
C PHE A 138 0.02 -12.66 -6.21
N ILE A 139 1.06 -11.98 -5.72
CA ILE A 139 1.77 -10.96 -6.49
C ILE A 139 3.23 -11.34 -6.64
N ALA A 140 3.81 -11.06 -7.79
CA ALA A 140 5.21 -11.34 -8.07
C ALA A 140 5.90 -10.12 -8.68
N ALA A 141 7.15 -9.88 -8.31
CA ALA A 141 8.01 -8.89 -8.92
C ALA A 141 9.43 -9.46 -9.10
N ASP A 142 10.11 -9.02 -10.14
CA ASP A 142 11.51 -9.35 -10.38
C ASP A 142 12.37 -8.20 -9.85
N ILE A 143 13.16 -8.44 -8.80
CA ILE A 143 13.89 -7.39 -8.07
C ILE A 143 15.28 -7.89 -7.61
N ASP A 144 16.27 -7.01 -7.59
CA ASP A 144 17.53 -7.22 -6.86
C ASP A 144 17.30 -6.91 -5.38
N ILE A 145 16.74 -7.87 -4.64
CA ILE A 145 16.26 -7.64 -3.27
C ILE A 145 17.39 -7.45 -2.25
N ASN A 146 18.54 -8.10 -2.45
CA ASN A 146 19.70 -8.01 -1.56
C ASN A 146 20.79 -7.07 -2.09
N ASN A 147 20.58 -6.42 -3.23
CA ASN A 147 21.49 -5.45 -3.84
C ASN A 147 22.85 -6.07 -4.22
N ASP A 148 22.85 -7.29 -4.75
CA ASP A 148 24.05 -8.02 -5.20
C ASP A 148 24.20 -8.06 -6.74
N GLY A 149 23.32 -7.33 -7.46
CA GLY A 149 23.25 -7.31 -8.91
C GLY A 149 22.46 -8.48 -9.51
N GLN A 150 22.01 -9.46 -8.72
CA GLN A 150 21.23 -10.60 -9.20
C GLN A 150 19.74 -10.37 -8.99
N ILE A 151 19.00 -10.33 -10.10
CA ILE A 151 17.54 -10.30 -10.06
C ILE A 151 17.00 -11.62 -9.49
N LYS A 152 16.08 -11.51 -8.53
CA LYS A 152 15.32 -12.62 -7.93
C LYS A 152 13.83 -12.43 -8.23
N THR A 153 13.07 -13.53 -8.22
CA THR A 153 11.60 -13.46 -8.26
C THR A 153 11.09 -13.41 -6.82
N PHE A 154 10.53 -12.27 -6.40
CA PHE A 154 9.88 -12.09 -5.11
C PHE A 154 8.37 -12.31 -5.25
N ILE A 155 7.81 -13.26 -4.50
CA ILE A 155 6.40 -13.61 -4.54
C ILE A 155 5.78 -13.36 -3.17
N LYS A 156 4.71 -12.58 -3.08
CA LYS A 156 3.81 -12.61 -1.93
C LYS A 156 2.60 -13.48 -2.24
N HIS A 157 2.31 -14.40 -1.34
CA HIS A 157 1.24 -15.38 -1.48
C HIS A 157 0.34 -15.48 -0.23
N GLY A 158 0.61 -14.66 0.79
CA GLY A 158 -0.31 -14.39 1.89
C GLY A 158 -0.29 -12.90 2.19
N PHE A 159 -1.46 -12.34 2.47
CA PHE A 159 -1.62 -10.91 2.69
C PHE A 159 -2.26 -10.67 4.05
N MET A 160 -1.76 -9.66 4.76
CA MET A 160 -2.38 -9.22 6.02
C MET A 160 -3.83 -8.77 5.78
N SER A 161 -4.79 -9.40 6.48
CA SER A 161 -6.23 -9.14 6.32
C SER A 161 -6.93 -8.67 7.59
N CYS A 162 -6.23 -8.64 8.73
CA CYS A 162 -6.83 -8.27 10.03
C CYS A 162 -7.35 -6.83 10.13
N TYR A 163 -6.96 -5.93 9.21
CA TYR A 163 -7.50 -4.56 9.13
C TYR A 163 -8.83 -4.45 8.38
N LEU A 164 -9.18 -5.44 7.57
CA LEU A 164 -10.35 -5.38 6.70
C LEU A 164 -11.65 -5.74 7.44
N GLY A 165 -11.57 -6.17 8.70
CA GLY A 165 -12.77 -6.36 9.54
C GLY A 165 -13.71 -7.49 9.12
N TYR A 166 -13.34 -8.32 8.11
CA TYR A 166 -14.09 -9.52 7.76
C TYR A 166 -14.25 -10.41 9.01
N GLY A 167 -15.49 -10.84 9.30
CA GLY A 167 -15.86 -11.57 10.53
C GLY A 167 -15.32 -13.00 10.65
N GLY A 168 -14.12 -13.30 10.13
CA GLY A 168 -13.50 -14.63 10.14
C GLY A 168 -12.06 -14.63 10.66
N ALA A 169 -11.36 -15.76 10.45
CA ALA A 169 -9.92 -15.85 10.67
C ALA A 169 -9.20 -14.82 9.80
N CYS A 170 -8.29 -14.05 10.40
CA CYS A 170 -7.56 -12.99 9.71
C CYS A 170 -6.07 -13.29 9.73
N ASN A 171 -5.39 -12.97 8.63
CA ASN A 171 -3.95 -13.10 8.52
C ASN A 171 -3.30 -11.91 9.20
N SER A 172 -2.47 -12.20 10.19
CA SER A 172 -1.78 -11.20 11.00
C SER A 172 -0.62 -10.53 10.27
N GLY A 173 -0.11 -11.15 9.20
CA GLY A 173 0.95 -10.58 8.39
C GLY A 173 1.04 -11.18 7.00
N ASP A 174 1.93 -10.61 6.19
CA ASP A 174 2.24 -11.10 4.86
C ASP A 174 3.04 -12.42 4.91
N SER A 175 2.81 -13.25 3.91
CA SER A 175 3.62 -14.43 3.58
C SER A 175 4.24 -14.26 2.21
N TRP A 176 5.53 -14.57 2.10
CA TRP A 176 6.29 -14.37 0.87
C TRP A 176 7.45 -15.34 0.73
N SER A 177 7.91 -15.49 -0.51
CA SER A 177 9.06 -16.31 -0.87
C SER A 177 9.91 -15.66 -1.97
N ILE A 178 11.16 -16.11 -2.05
CA ILE A 178 12.16 -15.60 -3.00
C ILE A 178 12.71 -16.77 -3.79
N PHE A 179 12.71 -16.66 -5.11
CA PHE A 179 13.30 -17.63 -6.03
C PHE A 179 14.46 -16.99 -6.80
N ARG A 180 15.41 -17.81 -7.29
CA ARG A 180 16.28 -17.30 -8.36
C ARG A 180 15.43 -16.99 -9.58
N LYS A 181 15.86 -16.03 -10.40
CA LYS A 181 15.17 -15.74 -11.64
C LYS A 181 15.17 -16.98 -12.54
N GLY A 182 13.98 -17.43 -12.94
CA GLY A 182 13.79 -18.61 -13.78
C GLY A 182 13.56 -19.93 -13.03
N ASP A 183 13.79 -19.98 -11.71
CA ASP A 183 13.54 -21.18 -10.88
C ASP A 183 12.03 -21.48 -10.69
N ILE A 184 11.16 -20.53 -11.07
CA ILE A 184 9.70 -20.68 -11.04
C ILE A 184 9.10 -20.14 -12.35
N ASP A 185 8.25 -20.94 -12.99
CA ASP A 185 7.53 -20.59 -14.20
C ASP A 185 6.13 -20.07 -13.87
N LEU A 186 5.99 -18.74 -13.93
CA LEU A 186 4.74 -18.03 -13.70
C LEU A 186 3.93 -17.81 -14.99
N MET A 187 4.40 -18.31 -16.14
CA MET A 187 3.80 -18.06 -17.46
C MET A 187 2.97 -19.23 -17.98
N GLN A 188 3.06 -20.42 -17.37
CA GLN A 188 2.29 -21.59 -17.79
C GLN A 188 0.83 -21.60 -17.31
N GLY A 189 0.44 -20.66 -16.44
CA GLY A 189 -0.90 -20.57 -15.89
C GLY A 189 -0.90 -20.37 -14.38
N PRO A 190 -2.03 -20.68 -13.72
CA PRO A 190 -2.08 -20.72 -12.26
C PRO A 190 -1.07 -21.72 -11.70
N ILE A 191 -0.49 -21.41 -10.54
CA ILE A 191 0.42 -22.31 -9.83
C ILE A 191 -0.30 -23.05 -8.70
N GLU A 192 0.19 -24.20 -8.27
CA GLU A 192 -0.35 -24.89 -7.10
C GLU A 192 -0.08 -24.08 -5.82
N TRP A 193 -0.98 -24.18 -4.83
CA TRP A 193 -0.96 -23.38 -3.61
C TRP A 193 0.32 -23.51 -2.78
N ASP A 194 0.99 -24.65 -2.84
CA ASP A 194 2.21 -24.97 -2.11
C ASP A 194 3.49 -24.67 -2.90
N VAL A 195 3.41 -24.36 -4.19
CA VAL A 195 4.56 -23.99 -5.04
C VAL A 195 5.40 -22.84 -4.45
N PRO A 196 4.83 -21.72 -3.94
CA PRO A 196 5.66 -20.69 -3.31
C PRO A 196 6.41 -21.15 -2.05
N ILE A 197 6.01 -22.26 -1.44
CA ILE A 197 6.57 -22.80 -0.20
C ILE A 197 7.58 -23.91 -0.51
N GLN A 198 7.22 -24.84 -1.38
CA GLN A 198 8.02 -26.03 -1.70
C GLN A 198 8.89 -25.86 -2.95
N GLY A 199 8.49 -24.97 -3.85
CA GLY A 199 9.12 -24.75 -5.14
C GLY A 199 8.44 -25.50 -6.28
N GLN A 200 9.08 -25.49 -7.45
CA GLN A 200 8.58 -26.10 -8.67
C GLN A 200 9.71 -26.88 -9.36
N ASN A 201 9.42 -28.06 -9.91
CA ASN A 201 10.39 -28.84 -10.71
C ASN A 201 11.74 -29.10 -10.03
N GLY A 202 11.77 -29.26 -8.71
CA GLY A 202 13.01 -29.47 -7.95
C GLY A 202 13.80 -28.18 -7.64
N HIS A 203 13.24 -27.00 -7.93
CA HIS A 203 13.81 -25.70 -7.60
C HIS A 203 13.10 -25.10 -6.38
N PRO A 204 13.64 -25.30 -5.16
CA PRO A 204 13.05 -24.74 -3.95
C PRO A 204 13.30 -23.22 -3.87
N PRO A 205 12.44 -22.48 -3.14
CA PRO A 205 12.69 -21.07 -2.84
C PRO A 205 14.00 -20.90 -2.04
N LEU A 206 14.71 -19.81 -2.32
CA LEU A 206 15.86 -19.35 -1.53
C LEU A 206 15.47 -18.93 -0.11
N ALA A 207 14.25 -18.41 0.02
CA ALA A 207 13.69 -17.96 1.29
C ALA A 207 12.18 -18.10 1.29
N VAL A 208 11.62 -18.48 2.44
CA VAL A 208 10.18 -18.53 2.70
C VAL A 208 9.93 -17.91 4.07
N ILE A 209 8.99 -16.97 4.13
CA ILE A 209 8.47 -16.42 5.37
C ILE A 209 6.96 -16.59 5.37
N LEU A 210 6.48 -17.33 6.37
CA LEU A 210 5.05 -17.52 6.61
C LEU A 210 4.64 -16.59 7.75
N GLU A 211 3.68 -15.71 7.48
CA GLU A 211 3.06 -14.79 8.45
C GLU A 211 4.09 -14.09 9.35
N ASN A 212 4.85 -13.15 8.78
CA ASN A 212 5.91 -12.49 9.53
C ASN A 212 5.36 -11.68 10.72
N LEU A 213 5.40 -12.26 11.91
CA LEU A 213 4.92 -11.61 13.13
C LEU A 213 5.74 -10.39 13.55
N ALA A 214 6.98 -10.28 13.05
CA ALA A 214 7.86 -9.12 13.27
C ALA A 214 7.79 -8.10 12.13
N CYS A 215 6.95 -8.35 11.11
CA CYS A 215 6.69 -7.44 10.02
C CYS A 215 5.34 -7.73 9.36
N ASN A 216 4.27 -7.12 9.86
CA ASN A 216 2.92 -7.43 9.41
C ASN A 216 2.73 -7.17 7.91
N ILE A 217 3.27 -6.07 7.38
CA ILE A 217 3.21 -5.79 5.94
C ILE A 217 4.60 -5.44 5.44
N VAL A 218 5.08 -6.15 4.42
CA VAL A 218 6.41 -5.95 3.83
C VAL A 218 6.25 -5.36 2.44
N ARG A 219 6.81 -4.20 2.13
CA ARG A 219 6.74 -3.61 0.79
C ARG A 219 8.13 -3.25 0.29
N PRO A 220 8.66 -3.92 -0.75
CA PRO A 220 9.86 -3.44 -1.40
C PRO A 220 9.63 -2.06 -2.02
N PHE A 221 10.69 -1.28 -2.09
CA PHE A 221 10.75 0.00 -2.81
C PHE A 221 12.18 0.26 -3.26
N ILE A 222 12.35 1.11 -4.28
CA ILE A 222 13.67 1.49 -4.81
C ILE A 222 13.94 2.95 -4.49
N TYR A 223 15.09 3.22 -3.88
CA TYR A 223 15.61 4.57 -3.70
C TYR A 223 17.07 4.62 -4.12
N ASP A 224 17.40 5.53 -5.03
CA ASP A 224 18.77 5.73 -5.53
C ASP A 224 19.41 4.44 -6.07
N GLY A 225 18.62 3.64 -6.80
CA GLY A 225 19.05 2.35 -7.37
C GLY A 225 19.17 1.19 -6.38
N VAL A 226 18.89 1.43 -5.09
CA VAL A 226 18.97 0.41 -4.03
C VAL A 226 17.56 -0.02 -3.63
N THR A 227 17.34 -1.34 -3.54
CA THR A 227 16.12 -1.95 -3.03
C THR A 227 16.15 -1.97 -1.50
N TYR A 228 15.09 -1.43 -0.90
CA TYR A 228 14.81 -1.49 0.53
C TYR A 228 13.45 -2.16 0.76
N LEU A 229 13.18 -2.55 2.01
CA LEU A 229 11.86 -3.00 2.45
C LEU A 229 11.27 -1.99 3.41
N SER A 230 10.05 -1.53 3.15
CA SER A 230 9.19 -0.90 4.14
C SER A 230 8.48 -1.99 4.93
N CYS A 231 8.62 -1.96 6.24
CA CYS A 231 8.09 -2.97 7.13
C CYS A 231 7.14 -2.31 8.13
N TYR A 232 5.85 -2.45 7.89
CA TYR A 232 4.86 -1.99 8.85
C TYR A 232 4.67 -3.01 9.97
N ASN A 233 4.67 -2.51 11.19
CA ASN A 233 4.56 -3.29 12.40
C ASN A 233 3.54 -2.72 13.36
N ARG A 234 2.79 -3.64 13.97
CA ARG A 234 1.89 -3.34 15.06
C ARG A 234 2.13 -4.25 16.25
N LYS A 235 2.55 -3.64 17.38
CA LYS A 235 2.57 -4.35 18.65
C LYS A 235 1.15 -4.53 19.17
N LEU A 236 0.65 -5.75 19.10
CA LEU A 236 -0.65 -6.13 19.63
C LEU A 236 -0.49 -6.80 20.99
N ASN A 237 -1.40 -6.50 21.92
CA ASN A 237 -1.51 -7.23 23.17
C ASN A 237 -2.49 -8.41 23.02
N SER A 238 -3.43 -8.35 22.09
CA SER A 238 -4.39 -9.42 21.76
C SER A 238 -4.97 -9.30 20.34
N VAL A 239 -5.51 -10.39 19.80
CA VAL A 239 -6.23 -10.40 18.51
C VAL A 239 -7.46 -9.48 18.51
N ARG A 240 -8.07 -9.24 19.67
CA ARG A 240 -9.21 -8.31 19.80
C ARG A 240 -8.81 -6.84 19.57
N ASP A 241 -7.52 -6.53 19.71
CA ASP A 241 -7.02 -5.16 19.56
C ASP A 241 -6.91 -4.72 18.10
N TYR A 242 -6.94 -5.64 17.12
CA TYR A 242 -6.87 -5.28 15.69
C TYR A 242 -7.90 -4.22 15.31
N ARG A 243 -9.12 -4.34 15.83
CA ARG A 243 -10.24 -3.41 15.56
C ARG A 243 -10.15 -2.07 16.31
N LYS A 244 -9.37 -1.98 17.38
CA LYS A 244 -9.39 -0.82 18.28
C LYS A 244 -8.37 0.27 17.95
N GLY A 245 -7.52 0.08 16.94
CA GLY A 245 -6.49 1.05 16.52
C GLY A 245 -5.61 1.52 17.67
N THR A 246 -4.33 1.13 17.70
CA THR A 246 -3.40 1.68 18.71
C THR A 246 -2.26 2.39 18.00
N PRO A 247 -2.51 3.53 17.33
CA PRO A 247 -1.53 4.17 16.44
C PRO A 247 -0.20 4.48 17.13
N HIS A 248 -0.25 4.88 18.41
CA HIS A 248 0.94 5.15 19.22
C HIS A 248 1.87 3.92 19.44
N ARG A 249 1.44 2.71 19.05
CA ARG A 249 2.22 1.46 19.11
C ARG A 249 2.59 0.92 17.74
N GLU A 250 2.23 1.64 16.70
CA GLU A 250 2.50 1.30 15.31
C GLU A 250 3.79 1.99 14.86
N TYR A 251 4.54 1.29 14.03
CA TYR A 251 5.77 1.81 13.46
C TYR A 251 5.98 1.23 12.06
N THR A 252 6.65 2.01 11.23
CA THR A 252 7.15 1.55 9.95
C THR A 252 8.67 1.61 9.99
N ASP A 253 9.29 0.46 9.76
CA ASP A 253 10.73 0.35 9.62
C ASP A 253 11.12 0.39 8.14
N VAL A 254 12.22 1.06 7.83
CA VAL A 254 12.92 0.92 6.55
C VAL A 254 14.08 -0.03 6.78
N LEU A 255 14.09 -1.13 6.03
CA LEU A 255 15.01 -2.23 6.21
C LEU A 255 15.87 -2.45 4.96
N LYS A 256 17.13 -2.83 5.15
CA LYS A 256 17.99 -3.38 4.11
C LYS A 256 18.00 -4.90 4.24
N TYR A 257 17.48 -5.60 3.24
CA TYR A 257 17.37 -7.05 3.24
C TYR A 257 18.76 -7.71 3.18
N GLN A 258 19.00 -8.71 4.03
CA GLN A 258 20.26 -9.46 4.08
C GLN A 258 20.06 -10.98 3.90
N GLY A 259 18.81 -11.45 3.85
CA GLY A 259 18.49 -12.87 3.75
C GLY A 259 17.38 -13.31 4.70
N ILE A 260 17.42 -14.59 5.04
CA ILE A 260 16.64 -15.17 6.13
C ILE A 260 17.56 -15.83 7.14
N GLU A 261 17.11 -15.91 8.39
CA GLU A 261 17.78 -16.62 9.47
C GLU A 261 16.89 -17.77 9.94
N LYS A 262 17.46 -18.97 10.04
CA LYS A 262 16.78 -20.13 10.64
C LYS A 262 17.11 -20.18 12.12
N LEU A 263 16.09 -20.11 12.96
CA LEU A 263 16.22 -20.24 14.40
C LEU A 263 16.34 -21.71 14.83
N PRO A 264 16.91 -21.99 16.02
CA PRO A 264 17.01 -23.35 16.56
C PRO A 264 15.67 -24.07 16.71
N ASP A 265 14.57 -23.32 16.86
CA ASP A 265 13.20 -23.85 16.97
C ASP A 265 12.54 -24.13 15.61
N GLY A 266 13.29 -24.01 14.51
CA GLY A 266 12.83 -24.27 13.15
C GLY A 266 12.11 -23.09 12.48
N ARG A 267 11.85 -21.99 13.21
CA ARG A 267 11.26 -20.79 12.61
C ARG A 267 12.25 -20.13 11.65
N THR A 268 11.72 -19.53 10.59
CA THR A 268 12.50 -18.72 9.66
C THR A 268 12.13 -17.26 9.85
N LEU A 269 13.12 -16.40 10.09
CA LEU A 269 12.94 -14.97 10.27
C LEU A 269 13.58 -14.18 9.14
N LEU A 270 13.04 -12.98 8.90
CA LEU A 270 13.66 -11.98 8.05
C LEU A 270 14.98 -11.54 8.68
N LYS A 271 16.11 -11.76 7.98
CA LYS A 271 17.39 -11.16 8.34
C LYS A 271 17.53 -9.84 7.58
N ALA A 272 17.45 -8.74 8.31
CA ALA A 272 17.55 -7.41 7.72
C ALA A 272 18.15 -6.41 8.72
N GLU A 273 18.78 -5.38 8.20
CA GLU A 273 19.27 -4.24 8.97
C GLU A 273 18.21 -3.14 8.99
N THR A 274 17.84 -2.65 10.17
CA THR A 274 16.98 -1.46 10.28
C THR A 274 17.78 -0.21 9.96
N VAL A 275 17.41 0.44 8.86
CA VAL A 275 17.98 1.72 8.41
C VAL A 275 17.29 2.88 9.12
N CYS A 276 15.96 2.85 9.14
CA CYS A 276 15.13 3.87 9.78
C CYS A 276 13.99 3.22 10.55
N ARG A 277 13.55 3.86 11.64
CA ARG A 277 12.29 3.53 12.32
C ARG A 277 11.44 4.78 12.46
N PHE A 278 10.19 4.70 12.02
CA PHE A 278 9.21 5.77 12.13
C PHE A 278 8.07 5.35 13.03
N ARG A 279 7.87 6.08 14.13
CA ARG A 279 6.66 6.01 14.94
C ARG A 279 5.52 6.68 14.23
N MET A 280 4.38 6.01 14.20
CA MET A 280 3.15 6.57 13.68
C MET A 280 2.42 7.32 14.79
N ILE A 281 2.07 8.57 14.52
CA ILE A 281 1.36 9.46 15.45
C ILE A 281 0.10 9.93 14.77
N VAL A 282 -1.04 9.73 15.40
CA VAL A 282 -2.32 10.27 14.93
C VAL A 282 -2.49 11.69 15.46
N THR A 283 -2.72 12.64 14.56
CA THR A 283 -3.08 14.00 14.92
C THR A 283 -4.54 14.26 14.57
N LYS A 284 -5.31 14.68 15.58
CA LYS A 284 -6.68 15.19 15.45
C LYS A 284 -6.69 16.59 14.85
#